data_AF-A0A8J7KKB3-F1
#
_entry.id   AF-A0A8J7KKB3-F1
#
_cell.length_a   1.000
_cell.length_b   1.000
_cell.length_c   1.000
_cell.angle_alpha   90.00
_cell.angle_beta   90.00
_cell.angle_gamma   90.00
#
_symmetry.space_group_name_H-M   'P 1'
#
loop_
_entity.id
_entity.type
_entity.pdbx_description
1 polymer ?
#
loop_
_entity_poly.entity_id
_entity_poly.type
_entity_poly.pdbx_seq_one_letter_code
_entity_poly.pdbx_strand_id
1 'polypeptide(L)'
;MCKPHYNREYNQANREYLSEYKRQYNRNNPEVAQASFNRRRKRAGVGLDAMDRALATDYRRAIRNDPCGYCGATAEHTDHVFPIAKGGRDVWYNLMRACQPCNNAKGARCGTWFRLRNHLR
;
A
#
# COMPACT_ATOMS: atom_id res chain seq x y z
N MET A 1 -14.45 7.67 27.91
CA MET A 1 -14.01 7.02 26.65
C MET A 1 -13.06 7.95 25.92
N CYS A 2 -11.85 7.51 25.56
CA CYS A 2 -10.88 8.39 24.88
C CYS A 2 -11.22 8.54 23.40
N LYS A 3 -10.78 9.66 22.79
CA LYS A 3 -11.06 9.99 21.38
C LYS A 3 -10.66 8.89 20.38
N PRO A 4 -9.51 8.19 20.53
CA PRO A 4 -9.17 7.05 19.68
C PRO A 4 -10.15 5.88 19.78
N HIS A 5 -10.61 5.53 20.99
CA HIS A 5 -11.58 4.44 21.19
C HIS A 5 -12.92 4.80 20.55
N TYR A 6 -13.38 6.04 20.77
CA TYR A 6 -14.58 6.57 20.10
C TYR A 6 -14.49 6.49 18.58
N ASN A 7 -13.41 7.00 17.98
CA ASN A 7 -13.26 6.96 16.53
C ASN A 7 -13.26 5.52 16.00
N ARG A 8 -12.66 4.58 16.74
CA ARG A 8 -12.64 3.17 16.36
C ARG A 8 -14.03 2.55 16.36
N GLU A 9 -14.79 2.73 17.45
CA GLU A 9 -16.15 2.22 17.58
C GLU A 9 -17.08 2.86 16.54
N TYR A 10 -16.99 4.18 16.36
CA TYR A 10 -17.75 4.90 15.35
C TYR A 10 -17.45 4.39 13.94
N ASN A 11 -16.17 4.23 13.57
CA ASN A 11 -15.79 3.71 12.25
C ASN A 11 -16.26 2.28 12.02
N GLN A 12 -16.27 1.45 13.07
CA GLN A 12 -16.73 0.07 12.99
C GLN A 12 -18.24 -0.01 12.82
N ALA A 13 -19.00 0.73 13.65
CA ALA A 13 -20.46 0.77 13.59
C ALA A 13 -21.01 1.43 12.31
N ASN A 14 -20.26 2.36 11.71
CA ASN A 14 -20.70 3.16 10.56
C ASN A 14 -19.91 2.84 9.29
N ARG A 15 -19.30 1.65 9.18
CA ARG A 15 -18.40 1.31 8.07
C ARG A 15 -19.03 1.48 6.68
N GLU A 16 -20.27 1.05 6.51
CA GLU A 16 -21.00 1.13 5.24
C GLU A 16 -21.32 2.57 4.87
N TYR A 17 -21.94 3.31 5.80
CA TYR A 17 -22.20 4.74 5.68
C TYR A 17 -20.93 5.53 5.31
N LEU A 18 -19.82 5.30 6.02
CA LEU A 18 -18.54 5.98 5.76
C LEU A 18 -17.97 5.63 4.37
N SER A 19 -18.14 4.40 3.91
CA SER A 19 -17.71 3.95 2.58
C SER A 19 -18.52 4.64 1.48
N GLU A 20 -19.84 4.70 1.62
CA GLU A 20 -20.73 5.37 0.67
C GLU A 20 -20.52 6.88 0.65
N TYR A 21 -20.47 7.49 1.83
CA TYR A 21 -20.14 8.90 1.98
C TYR A 21 -18.81 9.23 1.29
N LYS A 22 -17.76 8.42 1.51
CA LYS A 22 -16.47 8.65 0.87
C LYS A 22 -16.52 8.47 -0.65
N ARG A 23 -17.28 7.48 -1.14
CA ARG A 23 -17.49 7.27 -2.58
C ARG A 23 -18.18 8.47 -3.22
N GLN A 24 -19.27 8.95 -2.63
CA GLN A 24 -20.01 10.12 -3.12
C GLN A 24 -19.16 11.39 -3.04
N TYR A 25 -18.48 11.62 -1.93
CA TYR A 25 -17.56 12.75 -1.75
C TYR A 25 -16.47 12.75 -2.83
N ASN A 26 -15.78 11.63 -3.05
CA ASN A 26 -14.74 11.55 -4.08
C ASN A 26 -15.29 11.71 -5.50
N ARG A 27 -16.52 11.23 -5.77
CA ARG A 27 -17.19 11.42 -7.07
C ARG A 27 -17.47 12.90 -7.33
N ASN A 28 -17.91 13.63 -6.30
CA ASN A 28 -18.24 15.05 -6.39
C ASN A 28 -17.01 15.96 -6.29
N ASN A 29 -15.88 15.44 -5.77
CA ASN A 29 -14.63 16.17 -5.57
C ASN A 29 -13.44 15.38 -6.17
N PRO A 30 -13.45 15.10 -7.49
CA PRO A 30 -12.42 14.29 -8.14
C PRO A 30 -11.02 14.92 -8.00
N GLU A 31 -10.92 16.24 -7.93
CA GLU A 31 -9.68 16.98 -7.73
C GLU A 31 -9.02 16.66 -6.38
N VAL A 32 -9.79 16.40 -5.33
CA VAL A 32 -9.25 15.99 -4.03
C VAL A 32 -8.64 14.59 -4.10
N ALA A 33 -9.31 13.67 -4.78
CA ALA A 33 -8.80 12.32 -5.02
C ALA A 33 -7.53 12.35 -5.88
N GLN A 34 -7.53 13.16 -6.95
CA GLN A 34 -6.38 13.37 -7.81
C GLN A 34 -5.20 13.98 -7.05
N ALA A 35 -5.45 15.00 -6.22
CA ALA A 35 -4.42 15.61 -5.40
C ALA A 35 -3.82 14.60 -4.41
N SER A 36 -4.63 13.72 -3.82
CA SER A 36 -4.16 12.63 -2.96
C SER A 36 -3.25 11.65 -3.72
N PHE A 37 -3.66 11.23 -4.91
CA PHE A 37 -2.87 10.38 -5.78
C PHE A 37 -1.54 11.04 -6.16
N ASN A 38 -1.57 12.31 -6.59
CA ASN A 38 -0.39 13.08 -6.96
C ASN A 38 0.59 13.21 -5.80
N ARG A 39 0.10 13.47 -4.57
CA ARG A 39 0.92 13.51 -3.36
C ARG A 39 1.61 12.16 -3.10
N ARG A 40 0.86 11.04 -3.24
CA ARG A 40 1.43 9.70 -3.08
C ARG A 40 2.50 9.41 -4.13
N ARG A 41 2.23 9.72 -5.40
CA ARG A 41 3.19 9.56 -6.52
C ARG A 41 4.45 10.38 -6.30
N LYS A 42 4.30 11.65 -5.90
CA LYS A 42 5.43 12.53 -5.57
C LYS A 42 6.29 11.92 -4.47
N ARG A 43 5.69 11.49 -3.36
CA ARG A 43 6.40 10.82 -2.24
C ARG A 43 7.16 9.57 -2.70
N ALA A 44 6.51 8.73 -3.50
CA ALA A 44 7.13 7.50 -4.00
C ALA A 44 8.33 7.78 -4.92
N GLY A 45 8.32 8.91 -5.63
CA GLY A 45 9.37 9.30 -6.57
C GLY A 45 10.42 10.29 -6.02
N VAL A 46 10.45 10.56 -4.71
CA VAL A 46 11.43 11.50 -4.14
C VAL A 46 12.85 10.96 -4.32
N GLY A 47 13.69 11.75 -4.99
CA GLY A 47 15.12 11.44 -5.20
C GLY A 47 15.37 10.28 -6.16
N LEU A 48 14.42 9.97 -7.06
CA LEU A 48 14.61 8.96 -8.12
C LEU A 48 15.00 9.64 -9.43
N ASP A 49 16.08 9.14 -10.03
CA ASP A 49 16.49 9.51 -11.37
C ASP A 49 15.72 8.72 -12.46
N ALA A 50 16.14 8.85 -13.72
CA ALA A 50 15.53 8.14 -14.84
C ALA A 50 15.85 6.63 -14.81
N MET A 51 17.06 6.25 -14.38
CA MET A 51 17.52 4.87 -14.31
C MET A 51 16.76 4.11 -13.22
N ASP A 52 16.57 4.70 -12.04
CA ASP A 52 15.75 4.15 -10.96
C ASP A 52 14.34 3.78 -11.43
N ARG A 53 13.73 4.67 -12.22
CA ARG A 53 12.37 4.49 -12.76
C ARG A 53 12.34 3.40 -13.82
N ALA A 54 13.35 3.34 -14.68
CA ALA A 54 13.49 2.29 -15.68
C ALA A 54 13.65 0.92 -15.01
N LEU A 55 14.59 0.80 -14.07
CA LEU A 55 14.81 -0.42 -13.28
C LEU A 55 13.57 -0.85 -12.53
N ALA A 56 12.85 0.07 -11.87
CA ALA A 56 11.62 -0.26 -11.18
C ALA A 56 10.50 -0.73 -12.14
N THR A 57 10.52 -0.29 -13.40
CA THR A 57 9.58 -0.73 -14.43
C THR A 57 9.93 -2.12 -14.94
N ASP A 58 11.21 -2.36 -15.25
CA ASP A 58 11.69 -3.64 -15.74
C ASP A 58 11.59 -4.72 -14.67
N TYR A 59 11.91 -4.39 -13.42
CA TYR A 59 11.79 -5.30 -12.31
C TYR A 59 10.35 -5.75 -12.07
N ARG A 60 9.34 -4.86 -12.21
CA ARG A 60 7.92 -5.26 -12.15
C ARG A 60 7.53 -6.27 -13.22
N ARG A 61 8.15 -6.18 -14.40
CA ARG A 61 7.93 -7.15 -15.49
C ARG A 61 8.59 -8.48 -15.14
N ALA A 62 9.82 -8.44 -14.61
CA ALA A 62 10.57 -9.62 -14.22
C ALA A 62 9.84 -10.43 -13.12
N ILE A 63 9.33 -9.77 -12.08
CA ILE A 63 8.66 -10.44 -10.96
C ILE A 63 7.18 -10.73 -11.20
N ARG A 64 6.65 -10.55 -12.42
CA ARG A 64 5.20 -10.57 -12.68
C ARG A 64 4.50 -11.82 -12.14
N ASN A 65 5.16 -12.96 -12.28
CA ASN A 65 4.62 -14.28 -11.91
C ASN A 65 5.23 -14.81 -10.62
N ASP A 66 6.00 -14.00 -9.89
CA ASP A 66 6.57 -14.43 -8.61
C ASP A 66 5.44 -14.73 -7.61
N PRO A 67 5.62 -15.75 -6.75
CA PRO A 67 4.72 -15.98 -5.64
C PRO A 67 4.74 -14.80 -4.67
N CYS A 68 3.77 -14.76 -3.78
CA CYS A 68 3.73 -13.79 -2.70
C CYS A 68 4.99 -13.94 -1.85
N GLY A 69 5.84 -12.91 -1.79
CA GLY A 69 7.07 -12.97 -1.01
C GLY A 69 6.87 -12.96 0.51
N TYR A 70 5.61 -12.97 0.97
CA TYR A 70 5.26 -13.15 2.38
C TYR A 70 4.86 -14.59 2.71
N CYS A 71 3.93 -15.18 1.96
CA CYS A 71 3.35 -16.51 2.27
C CYS A 71 3.56 -17.57 1.18
N GLY A 72 4.11 -17.24 0.02
CA GLY A 72 4.33 -18.17 -1.09
C GLY A 72 3.11 -18.44 -1.98
N ALA A 73 1.90 -17.98 -1.62
CA ALA A 73 0.70 -18.13 -2.44
C ALA A 73 0.76 -17.29 -3.74
N THR A 74 -0.17 -17.52 -4.67
CA THR A 74 -0.31 -16.68 -5.88
C THR A 74 -0.48 -15.21 -5.52
N ALA A 75 0.21 -14.31 -6.24
CA ALA A 75 0.23 -12.89 -5.93
C ALA A 75 -0.45 -12.04 -7.01
N GLU A 76 -1.34 -11.15 -6.58
CA GLU A 76 -2.08 -10.25 -7.46
C GLU A 76 -1.49 -8.82 -7.51
N HIS A 77 -0.73 -8.42 -6.49
CA HIS A 77 -0.24 -7.05 -6.37
C HIS A 77 1.28 -6.94 -6.27
N THR A 78 1.81 -5.78 -6.69
CA THR A 78 3.18 -5.38 -6.34
C THR A 78 3.09 -4.49 -5.11
N ASP A 79 3.72 -4.92 -4.02
CA ASP A 79 3.78 -4.22 -2.75
C ASP A 79 5.14 -3.53 -2.57
N HIS A 80 5.14 -2.48 -1.76
CA HIS A 80 6.35 -1.81 -1.30
C HIS A 80 6.76 -2.39 0.05
N VAL A 81 7.93 -3.04 0.12
CA VAL A 81 8.46 -3.64 1.36
C VAL A 81 8.49 -2.59 2.47
N PHE A 82 9.10 -1.44 2.21
CA PHE A 82 8.99 -0.26 3.05
C PHE A 82 7.88 0.67 2.50
N PRO A 83 6.82 0.96 3.28
CA PRO A 83 5.62 1.62 2.77
C PRO A 83 5.88 3.10 2.40
N ILE A 84 5.33 3.53 1.27
CA ILE A 84 5.42 4.94 0.79
C ILE A 84 4.97 5.95 1.85
N ALA A 85 3.93 5.61 2.62
CA ALA A 85 3.41 6.47 3.69
C ALA A 85 4.42 6.75 4.81
N LYS A 86 5.49 5.93 4.94
CA LYS A 86 6.57 6.09 5.92
C LYS A 86 7.91 6.46 5.27
N GLY A 87 7.91 6.92 4.01
CA GLY A 87 9.14 7.30 3.29
C GLY A 87 9.68 6.26 2.33
N GLY A 88 8.94 5.17 2.08
CA GLY A 88 9.27 4.24 1.01
C GLY A 88 9.29 4.89 -0.36
N ARG A 89 10.19 4.39 -1.20
CA ARG A 89 10.43 4.85 -2.57
C ARG A 89 10.00 3.79 -3.58
N ASP A 90 9.71 4.22 -4.80
CA ASP A 90 9.30 3.36 -5.92
C ASP A 90 10.49 2.78 -6.69
N VAL A 91 11.48 2.28 -5.97
CA VAL A 91 12.73 1.72 -6.49
C VAL A 91 12.66 0.20 -6.54
N TRP A 92 13.38 -0.43 -7.49
CA TRP A 92 13.26 -1.86 -7.78
C TRP A 92 13.43 -2.75 -6.54
N TYR A 93 14.43 -2.49 -5.69
CA TYR A 93 14.71 -3.27 -4.48
C TYR A 93 13.68 -3.08 -3.35
N ASN A 94 12.77 -2.11 -3.48
CA ASN A 94 11.66 -1.92 -2.53
C ASN A 94 10.37 -2.60 -3.03
N LEU A 95 10.39 -3.30 -4.16
CA LEU A 95 9.21 -3.95 -4.74
C LEU A 95 9.24 -5.46 -4.50
N MET A 96 8.08 -6.02 -4.25
CA MET A 96 7.87 -7.48 -4.21
C MET A 96 6.45 -7.83 -4.62
N ARG A 97 6.19 -9.08 -4.99
CA ARG A 97 4.83 -9.57 -5.19
C ARG A 97 4.16 -9.91 -3.86
N ALA A 98 2.88 -9.58 -3.75
CA ALA A 98 2.06 -9.86 -2.57
C ALA A 98 0.65 -10.28 -2.97
N CYS A 99 0.12 -11.30 -2.26
CA CYS A 99 -1.29 -11.65 -2.39
C CYS A 99 -2.19 -10.62 -1.69
N GLN A 100 -3.44 -10.51 -2.13
CA GLN A 100 -4.42 -9.56 -1.57
C GLN A 100 -4.58 -9.69 -0.03
N PRO A 101 -4.67 -10.89 0.58
CA PRO A 101 -4.73 -11.04 2.04
C PRO A 101 -3.49 -10.52 2.76
N CYS A 102 -2.29 -10.87 2.30
CA CYS A 102 -1.04 -10.42 2.91
C CYS A 102 -0.85 -8.92 2.77
N ASN A 103 -1.13 -8.37 1.59
CA ASN A 103 -1.04 -6.93 1.32
C ASN A 103 -1.96 -6.13 2.27
N ASN A 104 -3.21 -6.57 2.43
CA ASN A 104 -4.16 -5.95 3.36
C ASN A 104 -3.72 -6.08 4.83
N ALA A 105 -3.27 -7.27 5.22
CA ALA A 105 -2.83 -7.54 6.58
C ALA A 105 -1.58 -6.72 6.97
N LYS A 106 -0.62 -6.56 6.05
CA LYS A 106 0.56 -5.70 6.24
C LYS A 106 0.17 -4.24 6.39
N GLY A 107 -0.65 -3.71 5.47
CA GLY A 107 -1.04 -2.31 5.43
C GLY A 107 0.16 -1.36 5.36
N ALA A 108 0.17 -0.32 6.20
CA ALA A 108 1.25 0.67 6.26
C ALA A 108 2.41 0.27 7.21
N ARG A 109 2.62 -1.04 7.45
CA ARG A 109 3.76 -1.56 8.23
C ARG A 109 4.90 -1.99 7.31
N CYS A 110 6.09 -2.16 7.86
CA CYS A 110 7.26 -2.66 7.12
C CYS A 110 7.08 -4.15 6.78
N GLY A 111 7.39 -4.53 5.54
CA GLY A 111 7.29 -5.88 5.01
C GLY A 111 8.23 -6.86 5.72
N THR A 112 9.45 -6.43 6.06
CA THR A 112 10.39 -7.24 6.85
C THR A 112 9.79 -7.62 8.21
N TRP A 113 9.22 -6.64 8.92
CA TRP A 113 8.52 -6.89 10.18
C TRP A 113 7.33 -7.85 10.00
N PHE A 114 6.55 -7.65 8.93
CA PHE A 114 5.38 -8.48 8.65
C PHE A 114 5.79 -9.93 8.35
N ARG A 115 6.85 -10.12 7.57
CA ARG A 115 7.42 -11.44 7.27
C ARG A 115 7.90 -12.14 8.54
N LEU A 116 8.70 -11.48 9.37
CA LEU A 116 9.18 -12.06 10.64
C LEU A 116 8.02 -12.47 11.55
N ARG A 117 7.00 -11.62 11.70
CA ARG A 117 5.83 -11.95 12.52
C ARG A 117 5.01 -13.14 11.98
N ASN A 118 4.94 -13.33 10.67
CA ASN A 118 4.19 -14.43 10.07
C ASN A 118 4.95 -15.77 10.09
N HIS A 119 6.29 -15.76 10.10
CA HIS A 119 7.10 -16.98 10.25
C HIS A 119 7.30 -17.42 11.71
N LEU A 120 6.94 -16.56 12.67
CA LEU A 120 6.93 -16.86 14.10
C LEU A 120 5.56 -17.39 14.59
N ARG A 121 4.76 -17.91 13.68
CA ARG A 121 3.47 -18.56 13.92
C ARG A 121 3.52 -19.96 13.32
#